data_AF-A0A1L5F378-F1
#
_entry.id   AF-A0A1L5F378-F1
#
_cell.length_a   1.000
_cell.length_b   1.000
_cell.length_c   1.000
_cell.angle_alpha   90.00
_cell.angle_beta   90.00
_cell.angle_gamma   90.00
#
_symmetry.space_group_name_H-M   'P 1'
#
loop_
_entity.id
_entity.type
_entity.pdbx_description
1 polymer ?
#
loop_
_entity_poly.entity_id
_entity_poly.type
_entity_poly.pdbx_seq_one_letter_code
_entity_poly.pdbx_strand_id
1 'polypeptide(L)'
;MKKFFIIFLCFIITFSILILSACDKKDNLSINNNEKEKIIALSKETDNLLDLNIYFNSSKDPNTVEISKESRIIKKDELFAETIINELIKGPSVKSNLTPILPKNTRIISMSIKDNIAYLNLSEEANIEMTSIKEETCLKSIVFSLTQISTINKVKISINNKDSDIWSNNFDLSKPIGKDDIENARKK
;
A
#
# COMPACT_ATOMS: atom_id res chain seq x y z
N MET A 1 30.55 60.70 8.44
CA MET A 1 30.51 59.32 8.96
C MET A 1 31.10 58.29 7.98
N LYS A 2 32.17 58.64 7.26
CA LYS A 2 32.89 57.74 6.32
C LYS A 2 34.30 57.39 6.79
N LYS A 3 34.70 57.86 7.98
CA LYS A 3 36.03 57.63 8.59
C LYS A 3 36.03 56.52 9.66
N PHE A 4 34.86 56.07 10.12
CA PHE A 4 34.72 54.94 11.05
C PHE A 4 34.73 53.57 10.34
N PHE A 5 34.41 53.54 9.04
CA PHE A 5 34.32 52.30 8.25
C PHE A 5 35.69 51.78 7.78
N ILE A 6 36.72 52.62 7.78
CA ILE A 6 38.08 52.25 7.36
C ILE A 6 38.87 51.59 8.50
N ILE A 7 38.49 51.83 9.76
CA ILE A 7 39.17 51.27 10.94
C ILE A 7 38.68 49.85 11.27
N PHE A 8 37.43 49.50 10.90
CA PHE A 8 36.89 48.15 11.14
C PHE A 8 37.28 47.12 10.06
N LEU A 9 37.79 47.58 8.91
CA LEU A 9 38.22 46.72 7.80
C LEU A 9 39.63 46.12 8.01
N CYS A 10 40.41 46.63 8.97
CA CYS A 10 41.79 46.18 9.23
C CYS A 10 41.94 45.21 10.40
N PHE A 11 40.88 44.89 11.15
CA PHE A 11 40.98 44.01 12.33
C PHE A 11 40.69 42.52 12.05
N ILE A 12 40.31 42.17 10.82
CA ILE A 12 39.93 40.80 10.44
C ILE A 12 41.07 40.04 9.72
N ILE A 13 42.20 40.70 9.41
CA ILE A 13 43.24 40.12 8.52
C ILE A 13 44.46 39.53 9.25
N THR A 14 44.57 39.55 10.59
CA THR A 14 45.82 39.11 11.26
C THR A 14 45.71 37.96 12.26
N PHE A 15 44.69 37.09 12.20
CA PHE A 15 44.79 35.77 12.83
C PHE A 15 45.09 34.70 11.78
N SER A 16 46.27 34.86 11.19
CA SER A 16 46.95 33.86 10.36
C SER A 16 47.44 32.72 11.24
N ILE A 17 46.93 31.52 10.96
CA ILE A 17 47.70 30.29 10.77
C ILE A 17 48.68 29.92 11.89
N LEU A 18 48.31 28.90 12.68
CA LEU A 18 49.24 27.86 13.10
C LEU A 18 48.52 26.51 13.19
N ILE A 19 48.94 25.67 12.25
CA ILE A 19 48.67 24.28 11.89
C ILE A 19 48.68 23.32 13.10
N LEU A 20 47.86 22.26 13.06
CA LEU A 20 48.31 20.87 13.27
C LEU A 20 47.28 19.87 12.73
N SER A 21 47.77 19.00 11.86
CA SER A 21 47.07 17.92 11.17
C SER A 21 46.75 16.77 12.13
N ALA A 22 45.50 16.30 12.12
CA ALA A 22 45.13 14.95 12.51
C ALA A 22 43.98 14.48 11.60
N CYS A 23 44.33 13.71 10.57
CA CYS A 23 43.37 12.89 9.85
C CYS A 23 43.01 11.71 10.76
N ASP A 24 41.79 11.69 11.28
CA ASP A 24 41.12 10.45 11.64
C ASP A 24 39.79 10.39 10.89
N LYS A 25 39.70 9.40 9.99
CA LYS A 25 38.43 8.96 9.41
C LYS A 25 37.52 8.51 10.55
N LYS A 26 36.42 9.23 10.77
CA LYS A 26 35.25 8.69 11.42
C LYS A 26 34.01 9.28 10.76
N ASP A 27 33.38 8.46 9.92
CA ASP A 27 32.04 8.70 9.43
C ASP A 27 31.13 9.01 10.61
N ASN A 28 30.42 10.14 10.54
CA ASN A 28 29.17 10.26 11.25
C ASN A 28 28.23 11.19 10.47
N LEU A 29 27.52 10.53 9.54
CA LEU A 29 26.28 11.01 8.94
C LEU A 29 25.28 11.35 10.06
N SER A 30 25.25 12.61 10.49
CA SER A 30 24.10 13.15 11.21
C SER A 30 22.97 13.39 10.22
N ILE A 31 22.30 12.32 9.79
CA ILE A 31 21.06 12.42 9.00
C ILE A 31 19.96 12.80 10.00
N ASN A 32 19.32 13.94 9.76
CA ASN A 32 18.10 14.35 10.45
C ASN A 32 17.02 13.25 10.26
N ASN A 33 16.35 12.84 11.34
CA ASN A 33 15.38 11.74 11.33
C ASN A 33 14.32 11.90 10.21
N ASN A 34 13.93 13.12 9.87
CA ASN A 34 12.94 13.41 8.82
C ASN A 34 13.43 13.07 7.40
N GLU A 35 14.73 13.23 7.11
CA GLU A 35 15.30 12.88 5.80
C GLU A 35 15.48 11.37 5.66
N LYS A 36 15.86 10.69 6.76
CA LYS A 36 15.95 9.24 6.81
C LYS A 36 14.57 8.59 6.62
N GLU A 37 13.52 9.13 7.26
CA GLU A 37 12.15 8.68 7.06
C GLU A 37 11.67 8.91 5.62
N LYS A 38 12.00 10.05 5.01
CA LYS A 38 11.65 10.35 3.61
C LYS A 38 12.38 9.45 2.61
N ILE A 39 13.67 9.16 2.85
CA ILE A 39 14.45 8.23 2.02
C ILE A 39 13.94 6.80 2.18
N ILE A 40 13.59 6.37 3.40
CA ILE A 40 13.01 5.04 3.67
C ILE A 40 11.61 4.91 3.08
N ALA A 41 10.78 5.96 3.15
CA ALA A 41 9.46 5.99 2.53
C ALA A 41 9.58 5.93 1.00
N LEU A 42 10.48 6.72 0.42
CA LEU A 42 10.74 6.73 -1.01
C LEU A 42 11.35 5.41 -1.50
N SER A 43 12.25 4.78 -0.73
CA SER A 43 12.84 3.48 -1.05
C SER A 43 11.82 2.35 -0.90
N LYS A 44 10.95 2.38 0.12
CA LYS A 44 9.84 1.44 0.25
C LYS A 44 8.82 1.61 -0.87
N GLU A 45 8.53 2.85 -1.28
CA GLU A 45 7.70 3.10 -2.44
C GLU A 45 8.35 2.53 -3.70
N THR A 46 9.63 2.79 -3.96
CA THR A 46 10.32 2.23 -5.14
C THR A 46 10.43 0.70 -5.09
N ASP A 47 10.66 0.10 -3.93
CA ASP A 47 10.66 -1.36 -3.74
C ASP A 47 9.25 -1.95 -3.95
N ASN A 48 8.19 -1.18 -3.69
CA ASN A 48 6.80 -1.61 -3.91
C ASN A 48 6.34 -1.43 -5.37
N LEU A 49 7.18 -0.90 -6.26
CA LEU A 49 6.85 -0.75 -7.68
C LEU A 49 7.47 -1.88 -8.51
N LEU A 50 6.68 -2.39 -9.44
CA LEU A 50 7.11 -3.24 -10.55
C LEU A 50 7.02 -2.41 -11.83
N ASP A 51 8.16 -2.19 -12.48
CA ASP A 51 8.19 -1.67 -13.85
C ASP A 51 8.16 -2.85 -14.83
N LEU A 52 7.06 -2.98 -15.57
CA LEU A 52 6.83 -4.05 -16.53
C LEU A 52 6.77 -3.49 -17.94
N ASN A 53 7.48 -4.14 -18.87
CA ASN A 53 7.28 -3.91 -20.29
C ASN A 53 6.19 -4.86 -20.80
N ILE A 54 5.05 -4.31 -21.24
CA ILE A 54 3.96 -5.06 -21.84
C ILE A 54 4.05 -4.91 -23.37
N TYR A 55 4.03 -6.03 -24.08
CA TYR A 55 4.20 -6.07 -25.54
C TYR A 55 2.85 -6.17 -26.23
N PHE A 56 2.63 -5.31 -27.23
CA PHE A 56 1.40 -5.21 -28.01
C PHE A 56 1.70 -5.31 -29.50
N ASN A 57 0.68 -5.67 -30.28
CA ASN A 57 0.74 -5.61 -31.74
C ASN A 57 0.94 -4.16 -32.20
N SER A 58 1.89 -3.95 -33.10
CA SER A 58 2.11 -2.65 -33.76
C SER A 58 2.11 -2.74 -35.28
N SER A 59 1.71 -3.89 -35.87
CA SER A 59 1.61 -4.06 -37.31
C SER A 59 0.68 -3.03 -37.95
N LYS A 60 1.16 -2.37 -39.01
CA LYS A 60 0.35 -1.48 -39.85
C LYS A 60 -0.27 -2.20 -41.05
N ASP A 61 0.38 -3.26 -41.52
CA ASP A 61 -0.14 -4.16 -42.56
C ASP A 61 -0.60 -5.47 -41.90
N PRO A 62 -1.86 -5.92 -42.15
CA PRO A 62 -2.40 -7.16 -41.59
C PRO A 62 -1.62 -8.43 -41.99
N ASN A 63 -0.74 -8.36 -42.98
CA ASN A 63 0.12 -9.47 -43.41
C ASN A 63 1.52 -9.43 -42.78
N THR A 64 1.79 -8.46 -41.92
CA THR A 64 3.08 -8.31 -41.22
C THR A 64 2.91 -8.53 -39.72
N VAL A 65 3.96 -9.00 -39.06
CA VAL A 65 3.99 -9.14 -37.59
C VAL A 65 5.03 -8.19 -37.03
N GLU A 66 4.55 -7.16 -36.35
CA GLU A 66 5.36 -6.18 -35.63
C GLU A 66 4.83 -6.07 -34.19
N ILE A 67 5.75 -5.95 -33.24
CA ILE A 67 5.42 -5.74 -31.83
C ILE A 67 6.14 -4.53 -31.29
N SER A 68 5.47 -3.81 -30.40
CA SER A 68 6.03 -2.69 -29.63
C SER A 68 5.73 -2.89 -28.16
N LYS A 69 6.52 -2.26 -27.29
CA LYS A 69 6.36 -2.36 -25.84
C LYS A 69 5.88 -1.04 -25.24
N GLU A 70 5.08 -1.14 -24.19
CA GLU A 70 4.71 -0.04 -23.30
C GLU A 70 5.16 -0.38 -21.87
N SER A 71 5.78 0.57 -21.16
CA SER A 71 6.09 0.41 -19.73
C SER A 71 4.85 0.68 -18.89
N ARG A 72 4.61 -0.18 -17.90
CA ARG A 72 3.54 -0.09 -16.91
C ARG A 72 4.14 -0.23 -15.52
N ILE A 73 3.81 0.71 -14.64
CA ILE A 73 4.18 0.66 -13.23
C ILE A 73 3.03 0.04 -12.45
N ILE A 74 3.29 -1.06 -11.75
CA ILE A 74 2.32 -1.78 -10.92
C ILE A 74 2.79 -1.75 -9.47
N LYS A 75 1.87 -1.52 -8.52
CA LYS A 75 2.17 -1.64 -7.09
C LYS A 75 2.11 -3.11 -6.67
N LYS A 76 3.19 -3.65 -6.12
CA LYS A 76 3.32 -5.06 -5.69
C LYS A 76 2.30 -5.42 -4.64
N ASP A 77 2.12 -4.56 -3.63
CA ASP A 77 1.19 -4.81 -2.54
C ASP A 77 -0.27 -4.89 -3.02
N GLU A 78 -0.67 -4.06 -3.99
CA GLU A 78 -2.01 -4.12 -4.57
C GLU A 78 -2.21 -5.42 -5.36
N LEU A 79 -1.20 -5.84 -6.15
CA LEU A 79 -1.21 -7.12 -6.85
C LEU A 79 -1.29 -8.33 -5.89
N PHE A 80 -0.55 -8.28 -4.77
CA PHE A 80 -0.61 -9.32 -3.74
C PHE A 80 -1.96 -9.33 -3.03
N ALA A 81 -2.52 -8.16 -2.70
CA ALA A 81 -3.84 -8.05 -2.10
C ALA A 81 -4.93 -8.64 -3.01
N GLU A 82 -4.92 -8.31 -4.31
CA GLU A 82 -5.82 -8.91 -5.30
C GLU A 82 -5.68 -10.44 -5.35
N THR A 83 -4.44 -10.93 -5.36
CA THR A 83 -4.16 -12.38 -5.37
C THR A 83 -4.73 -13.08 -4.15
N ILE A 84 -4.54 -12.51 -2.95
CA ILE A 84 -5.08 -13.05 -1.70
C ILE A 84 -6.60 -13.14 -1.75
N ILE A 85 -7.28 -12.08 -2.19
CA ILE A 85 -8.74 -12.07 -2.29
C ILE A 85 -9.24 -13.08 -3.33
N ASN A 86 -8.56 -13.20 -4.48
CA ASN A 86 -8.91 -14.19 -5.49
C ASN A 86 -8.78 -15.64 -4.96
N GLU A 87 -7.77 -15.95 -4.15
CA GLU A 87 -7.68 -17.27 -3.51
C GLU A 87 -8.77 -17.49 -2.44
N LEU A 88 -9.18 -16.46 -1.70
CA LEU A 88 -10.34 -16.55 -0.79
C LEU A 88 -11.65 -16.81 -1.56
N ILE A 89 -11.86 -16.15 -2.70
CA ILE A 89 -13.03 -16.34 -3.58
C ILE A 89 -13.05 -17.75 -4.19
N LYS A 90 -11.89 -18.23 -4.67
CA LYS A 90 -11.72 -19.58 -5.20
C LYS A 90 -12.07 -20.64 -4.15
N GLY A 91 -11.80 -20.34 -2.89
CA GLY A 91 -12.10 -21.17 -1.74
C GLY A 91 -10.99 -22.19 -1.46
N PRO A 92 -11.09 -22.91 -0.34
CA PRO A 92 -10.05 -23.83 0.10
C PRO A 92 -10.00 -25.10 -0.78
N SER A 93 -8.93 -25.88 -0.63
CA SER A 93 -8.80 -27.18 -1.31
C SER A 93 -9.96 -28.11 -0.98
N VAL A 94 -10.44 -28.87 -1.97
CA VAL A 94 -11.53 -29.86 -1.83
C VAL A 94 -11.21 -30.94 -0.79
N LYS A 95 -9.92 -31.22 -0.56
CA LYS A 95 -9.46 -32.21 0.44
C LYS A 95 -9.34 -31.63 1.86
N SER A 96 -9.54 -30.33 2.03
CA SER A 96 -9.48 -29.69 3.35
C SER A 96 -10.83 -29.74 4.06
N ASN A 97 -10.82 -29.64 5.39
CA ASN A 97 -12.03 -29.52 6.21
C ASN A 97 -12.52 -28.06 6.33
N LEU A 98 -12.06 -27.16 5.46
CA LEU A 98 -12.38 -25.74 5.49
C LEU A 98 -13.55 -25.44 4.53
N THR A 99 -14.32 -24.40 4.83
CA THR A 99 -15.47 -23.97 4.03
C THR A 99 -15.18 -22.65 3.30
N PRO A 100 -15.71 -22.44 2.09
CA PRO A 100 -15.60 -21.16 1.40
C PRO A 100 -16.35 -20.05 2.16
N ILE A 101 -15.85 -18.82 2.06
CA ILE A 101 -16.43 -17.64 2.72
C ILE A 101 -17.24 -16.74 1.76
N LEU A 102 -17.01 -16.89 0.44
CA LEU A 102 -17.62 -16.11 -0.63
C LEU A 102 -18.05 -17.03 -1.78
N PRO A 103 -19.06 -16.64 -2.58
CA PRO A 103 -19.42 -17.34 -3.80
C PRO A 103 -18.30 -17.31 -4.84
N LYS A 104 -18.10 -18.42 -5.58
CA LYS A 104 -17.03 -18.56 -6.59
C LYS A 104 -17.14 -17.59 -7.78
N ASN A 105 -18.33 -17.05 -8.03
CA ASN A 105 -18.59 -16.06 -9.09
C ASN A 105 -18.40 -14.61 -8.62
N THR A 106 -18.01 -14.39 -7.36
CA THR A 106 -17.57 -13.08 -6.86
C THR A 106 -16.37 -12.60 -7.68
N ARG A 107 -16.34 -11.30 -7.98
CA ARG A 107 -15.23 -10.63 -8.66
C ARG A 107 -14.75 -9.46 -7.83
N ILE A 108 -13.47 -9.15 -7.95
CA ILE A 108 -12.91 -7.88 -7.47
C ILE A 108 -13.27 -6.82 -8.52
N ILE A 109 -14.02 -5.78 -8.13
CA ILE A 109 -14.24 -4.60 -8.98
C ILE A 109 -13.02 -3.69 -8.91
N SER A 110 -12.50 -3.46 -7.71
CA SER A 110 -11.27 -2.70 -7.50
C SER A 110 -10.58 -3.08 -6.19
N MET A 111 -9.26 -2.96 -6.20
CA MET A 111 -8.39 -3.11 -5.04
C MET A 111 -7.35 -1.99 -5.09
N SER A 112 -7.22 -1.25 -3.99
CA SER A 112 -6.18 -0.21 -3.87
C SER A 112 -5.72 -0.08 -2.43
N ILE A 113 -4.48 0.39 -2.24
CA ILE A 113 -3.92 0.60 -0.91
C ILE A 113 -3.53 2.07 -0.79
N LYS A 114 -4.09 2.72 0.22
CA LYS A 114 -3.82 4.13 0.54
C LYS A 114 -3.91 4.33 2.04
N ASP A 115 -2.99 5.10 2.61
CA ASP A 115 -2.98 5.45 4.04
C ASP A 115 -3.09 4.22 4.96
N ASN A 116 -2.38 3.15 4.59
CA ASN A 116 -2.39 1.84 5.23
C ASN A 116 -3.76 1.14 5.29
N ILE A 117 -4.70 1.55 4.42
CA ILE A 117 -6.02 0.98 4.27
C ILE A 117 -6.11 0.29 2.91
N ALA A 118 -6.53 -0.98 2.93
CA ALA A 118 -6.94 -1.71 1.74
C ALA A 118 -8.39 -1.37 1.41
N TYR A 119 -8.64 -0.75 0.25
CA TYR A 119 -9.98 -0.49 -0.25
C TYR A 119 -10.35 -1.63 -1.20
N LEU A 120 -11.17 -2.54 -0.70
CA LEU A 120 -11.65 -3.72 -1.41
C LEU A 120 -13.09 -3.50 -1.85
N ASN A 121 -13.31 -3.46 -3.17
CA ASN A 121 -14.65 -3.41 -3.75
C ASN A 121 -14.94 -4.71 -4.49
N LEU A 122 -15.99 -5.41 -4.06
CA LEU A 122 -16.42 -6.68 -4.63
C LEU A 122 -17.66 -6.50 -5.52
N SER A 123 -17.90 -7.46 -6.40
CA SER A 123 -19.10 -7.51 -7.22
C SER A 123 -20.34 -7.93 -6.42
N GLU A 124 -21.53 -7.63 -6.95
CA GLU A 124 -22.82 -7.89 -6.29
C GLU A 124 -23.00 -9.35 -5.85
N GLU A 125 -22.37 -10.30 -6.54
CA GLU A 125 -22.39 -11.72 -6.19
C GLU A 125 -21.78 -12.01 -4.80
N ALA A 126 -20.96 -11.12 -4.25
CA ALA A 126 -20.48 -11.21 -2.87
C ALA A 126 -21.57 -10.89 -1.83
N ASN A 127 -22.66 -10.22 -2.24
CA ASN A 127 -23.71 -9.76 -1.35
C ASN A 127 -24.73 -10.87 -1.10
N ILE A 128 -24.37 -11.80 -0.21
CA ILE A 128 -25.23 -12.91 0.19
C ILE A 128 -25.73 -12.72 1.62
N GLU A 129 -26.90 -13.28 1.92
CA GLU A 129 -27.40 -13.34 3.29
C GLU A 129 -26.46 -14.19 4.15
N MET A 130 -26.09 -13.65 5.32
CA MET A 130 -25.19 -14.28 6.27
C MET A 130 -25.79 -14.21 7.66
N THR A 131 -25.67 -15.31 8.42
CA THR A 131 -25.84 -15.22 9.87
C THR A 131 -24.72 -14.36 10.45
N SER A 132 -24.94 -13.73 11.61
CA SER A 132 -23.91 -12.92 12.29
C SER A 132 -22.57 -13.67 12.42
N ILE A 133 -22.59 -14.98 12.71
CA ILE A 133 -21.38 -15.81 12.80
C ILE A 133 -20.68 -15.96 11.45
N LYS A 134 -21.45 -16.19 10.36
CA LYS A 134 -20.88 -16.30 9.01
C LYS A 134 -20.30 -14.97 8.52
N GLU A 135 -21.00 -13.87 8.81
CA GLU A 135 -20.55 -12.52 8.47
C GLU A 135 -19.24 -12.19 9.20
N GLU A 136 -19.16 -12.47 10.50
CA GLU A 136 -17.92 -12.28 11.26
C GLU A 136 -16.78 -13.14 10.73
N THR A 137 -17.06 -14.40 10.38
CA THR A 137 -16.06 -15.31 9.83
C THR A 137 -15.54 -14.77 8.50
N CYS A 138 -16.42 -14.32 7.61
CA CYS A 138 -16.05 -13.72 6.32
C CYS A 138 -15.20 -12.46 6.52
N LEU A 139 -15.65 -11.55 7.39
CA LEU A 139 -14.93 -10.32 7.73
C LEU A 139 -13.54 -10.60 8.30
N LYS A 140 -13.44 -11.51 9.30
CA LYS A 140 -12.16 -11.92 9.88
C LYS A 140 -11.24 -12.53 8.84
N SER A 141 -11.73 -13.43 7.99
CA SER A 141 -10.92 -14.04 6.94
C SER A 141 -10.32 -12.99 5.98
N ILE A 142 -11.13 -12.04 5.51
CA ILE A 142 -10.66 -10.96 4.63
C ILE A 142 -9.63 -10.08 5.35
N VAL A 143 -9.98 -9.56 6.53
CA VAL A 143 -9.11 -8.64 7.29
C VAL A 143 -7.80 -9.32 7.66
N PHE A 144 -7.84 -10.56 8.14
CA PHE A 144 -6.66 -11.26 8.61
C PHE A 144 -5.70 -11.60 7.47
N SER A 145 -6.23 -12.00 6.31
CA SER A 145 -5.41 -12.29 5.13
C SER A 145 -4.79 -11.02 4.53
N LEU A 146 -5.55 -9.93 4.37
CA LEU A 146 -5.00 -8.69 3.79
C LEU A 146 -3.96 -8.03 4.70
N THR A 147 -4.17 -8.04 6.01
CA THR A 147 -3.21 -7.47 6.98
C THR A 147 -1.95 -8.31 7.20
N GLN A 148 -1.73 -9.38 6.42
CA GLN A 148 -0.42 -10.03 6.30
C GLN A 148 0.55 -9.18 5.46
N ILE A 149 0.02 -8.31 4.59
CA ILE A 149 0.80 -7.34 3.83
C ILE A 149 1.15 -6.20 4.80
N SER A 150 2.44 -5.99 5.03
CA SER A 150 2.94 -5.10 6.10
C SER A 150 2.51 -3.62 5.98
N THR A 151 2.10 -3.19 4.79
CA THR A 151 1.60 -1.84 4.53
C THR A 151 0.10 -1.71 4.81
N ILE A 152 -0.62 -2.79 5.12
CA ILE A 152 -2.08 -2.82 5.32
C ILE A 152 -2.39 -3.05 6.81
N ASN A 153 -2.99 -2.05 7.44
CA ASN A 153 -3.44 -2.13 8.85
C ASN A 153 -4.95 -2.33 8.98
N LYS A 154 -5.73 -1.79 8.03
CA LYS A 154 -7.19 -1.86 8.02
C LYS A 154 -7.72 -2.17 6.62
N VAL A 155 -8.95 -2.65 6.56
CA VAL A 155 -9.65 -2.93 5.30
C VAL A 155 -10.96 -2.16 5.26
N LYS A 156 -11.21 -1.46 4.17
CA LYS A 156 -12.52 -0.89 3.83
C LYS A 156 -13.16 -1.78 2.77
N ILE A 157 -14.28 -2.40 3.12
CA ILE A 157 -15.01 -3.32 2.25
C ILE A 157 -16.23 -2.61 1.68
N SER A 158 -16.43 -2.74 0.38
CA SER A 158 -17.66 -2.36 -0.32
C SER A 158 -18.09 -3.44 -1.29
N ILE A 159 -19.38 -3.51 -1.59
CA ILE A 159 -19.93 -4.33 -2.65
C ILE A 159 -20.65 -3.41 -3.62
N ASN A 160 -20.24 -3.44 -4.89
CA ASN A 160 -20.78 -2.59 -5.94
C ASN A 160 -20.76 -1.10 -5.56
N ASN A 161 -19.64 -0.66 -4.97
CA ASN A 161 -19.40 0.69 -4.42
C ASN A 161 -20.29 1.10 -3.23
N LYS A 162 -21.05 0.16 -2.64
CA LYS A 162 -21.84 0.39 -1.42
C LYS A 162 -21.17 -0.28 -0.24
N ASP A 163 -21.13 0.43 0.90
CA ASP A 163 -20.49 -0.04 2.13
C ASP A 163 -21.48 -0.11 3.31
N SER A 164 -22.72 0.34 3.11
CA SER A 164 -23.84 0.17 4.01
C SER A 164 -24.74 -0.98 3.55
N ASP A 165 -25.33 -1.69 4.51
CA ASP A 165 -26.33 -2.73 4.27
C ASP A 165 -25.86 -3.87 3.34
N ILE A 166 -24.56 -4.15 3.36
CA ILE A 166 -23.98 -5.31 2.69
C ILE A 166 -24.05 -6.54 3.60
N TRP A 167 -24.07 -7.72 2.96
CA TRP A 167 -24.31 -9.03 3.58
C TRP A 167 -25.64 -9.09 4.33
N SER A 168 -25.62 -8.92 5.65
CA SER A 168 -26.83 -8.87 6.47
C SER A 168 -26.76 -7.76 7.52
N ASN A 169 -25.82 -6.82 7.32
CA ASN A 169 -25.67 -5.61 8.12
C ASN A 169 -25.50 -5.88 9.63
N ASN A 170 -24.96 -7.04 10.03
CA ASN A 170 -24.71 -7.35 11.43
C ASN A 170 -23.48 -6.59 11.96
N PHE A 171 -22.64 -6.06 11.08
CA PHE A 171 -21.46 -5.25 11.41
C PHE A 171 -21.52 -3.86 10.75
N ASP A 172 -21.05 -2.83 11.45
CA ASP A 172 -20.87 -1.48 10.90
C ASP A 172 -19.60 -1.40 10.04
N LEU A 173 -19.77 -1.59 8.74
CA LEU A 173 -18.70 -1.52 7.73
C LEU A 173 -18.54 -0.13 7.11
N SER A 174 -19.19 0.90 7.67
CA SER A 174 -19.10 2.29 7.19
C SER A 174 -17.69 2.88 7.34
N LYS A 175 -16.84 2.29 8.20
CA LYS A 175 -15.45 2.70 8.43
C LYS A 175 -14.48 1.57 8.10
N PRO A 176 -13.20 1.87 7.81
CA PRO A 176 -12.17 0.83 7.70
C PRO A 176 -12.01 0.05 9.01
N ILE A 177 -11.89 -1.27 8.91
CA ILE A 177 -11.82 -2.20 10.05
C ILE A 177 -10.46 -2.90 10.06
N GLY A 178 -9.75 -2.81 11.19
CA GLY A 178 -8.59 -3.63 11.52
C GLY A 178 -8.97 -4.82 12.41
N LYS A 179 -7.99 -5.67 12.75
CA LYS A 179 -8.22 -6.87 13.57
C LYS A 179 -8.91 -6.57 14.90
N ASP A 180 -8.47 -5.52 15.59
CA ASP A 180 -8.96 -5.13 16.92
C ASP A 180 -10.31 -4.38 16.85
N ASP A 181 -10.72 -3.94 15.66
CA ASP A 181 -11.97 -3.19 15.46
C ASP A 181 -13.18 -4.13 15.29
N ILE A 182 -12.97 -5.39 14.89
CA ILE A 182 -14.03 -6.32 14.45
C ILE A 182 -15.10 -6.54 15.53
N GLU A 183 -14.69 -6.77 16.78
CA GLU A 183 -15.64 -7.04 17.87
C GLU A 183 -16.51 -5.81 18.17
N ASN A 184 -15.90 -4.61 18.10
CA ASN A 184 -16.58 -3.35 18.37
C ASN A 184 -17.47 -2.90 17.20
N ALA A 185 -17.24 -3.41 15.99
CA ALA A 185 -18.05 -3.11 14.82
C ALA A 185 -19.39 -3.87 14.80
N ARG A 186 -19.57 -4.90 15.65
CA ARG A 186 -20.82 -5.66 15.70
C ARG A 186 -21.98 -4.76 16.16
N LYS A 187 -23.05 -4.71 15.37
CA LYS A 187 -24.28 -4.02 15.73
C LYS A 187 -25.04 -4.84 16.79
N LYS A 188 -25.60 -4.15 17.78
CA LYS A 188 -26.40 -4.75 18.85
C LYS A 188 -27.85 -4.90 18.42
#